data_AF-A0A7D9LUU2-F1
#
_entry.id   AF-A0A7D9LUU2-F1
#
_cell.length_a   1.000
_cell.length_b   1.000
_cell.length_c   1.000
_cell.angle_alpha   90.00
_cell.angle_beta   90.00
_cell.angle_gamma   90.00
#
_symmetry.space_group_name_H-M   'P 1'
#
loop_
_entity.id
_entity.type
_entity.pdbx_description
1 polymer ?
#
loop_
_entity_poly.entity_id
_entity_poly.type
_entity_poly.pdbx_seq_one_letter_code
_entity_poly.pdbx_strand_id
1 'polypeptide(L)' 'MKQKREHAWQRWKTEYVHSLMEHHRVIKGENACPEVGEMMLVVGEEKNRAEWKRGKVVELIKGKDNV' A
#
# COMPACT_ATOMS: atom_id res chain seq x y z
N MET A 1 20.13 -12.70 -30.73
CA MET A 1 18.80 -12.03 -30.62
C MET A 1 18.06 -12.36 -29.32
N LYS A 2 17.84 -13.63 -28.96
CA LYS A 2 17.10 -14.01 -27.73
C LYS A 2 17.69 -13.43 -26.44
N GLN A 3 19.01 -13.54 -26.23
CA GLN A 3 19.66 -13.05 -25.00
C GLN A 3 19.56 -11.53 -24.81
N LYS A 4 19.62 -10.74 -25.89
CA LYS A 4 19.50 -9.27 -25.81
C LYS A 4 18.10 -8.84 -25.37
N ARG A 5 17.06 -9.54 -25.84
CA ARG A 5 15.67 -9.30 -25.43
C ARG A 5 15.44 -9.71 -23.98
N GLU A 6 15.98 -10.86 -23.57
CA GLU A 6 15.88 -11.30 -22.18
C GLU A 6 16.59 -10.31 -21.23
N HIS A 7 17.80 -9.88 -21.58
CA HIS A 7 18.53 -8.89 -20.82
C HIS A 7 17.78 -7.55 -20.70
N ALA A 8 17.20 -7.07 -21.81
CA ALA A 8 16.37 -5.86 -21.80
C ALA A 8 15.10 -6.04 -20.94
N TRP A 9 14.48 -7.22 -20.98
CA TRP A 9 13.29 -7.54 -20.20
C TRP A 9 13.56 -7.62 -18.70
N GLN A 10 14.67 -8.26 -18.31
CA GLN A 10 15.11 -8.32 -16.92
C GLN A 10 15.35 -6.91 -16.37
N ARG A 11 16.10 -6.10 -17.11
CA ARG A 11 16.40 -4.72 -16.73
C ARG A 11 15.13 -3.86 -16.63
N TRP A 12 14.21 -4.01 -17.57
CA TRP A 12 12.91 -3.34 -17.52
C TRP A 12 12.13 -3.69 -16.24
N LYS A 13 12.07 -4.98 -15.89
CA LYS A 13 11.35 -5.44 -14.70
C LYS A 13 12.00 -4.98 -13.39
N THR A 14 13.33 -5.00 -13.29
CA THR A 14 14.04 -4.69 -12.05
C THR A 14 14.29 -3.21 -11.82
N GLU A 15 14.47 -2.43 -12.89
CA GLU A 15 14.81 -1.00 -12.77
C GLU A 15 13.60 -0.13 -13.08
N TYR A 16 12.98 -0.32 -14.24
CA TYR A 16 11.96 0.60 -14.74
C TYR A 16 10.63 0.46 -13.99
N VAL A 17 10.15 -0.75 -13.71
CA VAL A 17 8.90 -0.96 -12.95
C VAL A 17 8.98 -0.30 -11.57
N HIS A 18 10.11 -0.46 -10.88
CA HIS A 18 10.31 0.15 -9.57
C HIS A 18 10.39 1.68 -9.63
N SER A 19 10.99 2.25 -10.69
CA SER A 19 11.00 3.71 -10.89
C SER A 19 9.63 4.30 -11.23
N LEU A 20 8.71 3.50 -11.76
CA LEU A 20 7.34 3.90 -12.10
C LEU A 20 6.37 3.76 -10.93
N MET A 21 6.71 2.94 -9.93
CA MET A 21 5.91 2.88 -8.71
C MET A 21 6.14 4.17 -7.93
N GLU A 22 5.19 5.10 -8.03
CA GLU A 22 5.10 6.19 -7.07
C GLU A 22 5.06 5.57 -5.67
N HIS A 23 6.08 5.90 -4.87
CA HIS A 23 6.09 5.49 -3.49
C HIS A 23 5.04 6.35 -2.77
N HIS A 24 3.78 5.90 -2.79
CA HIS A 24 2.67 6.48 -2.05
C HIS A 24 2.90 6.26 -0.56
N ARG A 25 3.94 6.89 -0.01
CA ARG A 25 4.12 7.02 1.43
C ARG A 25 3.04 7.99 1.86
N VAL A 26 1.95 7.44 2.36
CA VAL A 26 0.92 8.25 2.98
C VAL A 26 1.54 8.83 4.25
N ILE A 27 1.99 10.10 4.19
CA ILE A 27 2.41 10.85 5.37
C ILE A 27 1.13 11.41 5.99
N LYS A 28 0.54 10.63 6.89
CA LYS A 28 -0.54 11.12 7.75
C LYS A 28 0.09 11.78 8.98
N GLY A 29 -0.41 12.95 9.36
CA GLY A 29 -0.02 13.60 10.61
C GLY A 29 -0.44 12.78 11.83
N GLU A 30 0.06 13.15 13.01
CA GLU A 30 -0.43 12.57 14.27
C GLU A 30 -1.95 12.77 14.36
N ASN A 31 -2.68 11.68 14.62
CA ASN A 31 -4.14 11.63 14.79
C ASN A 31 -5.01 11.77 13.53
N ALA A 32 -4.49 11.44 12.33
CA ALA A 32 -5.33 11.38 11.15
C ALA A 32 -6.33 10.20 11.22
N CYS A 33 -7.58 10.49 11.60
CA CYS A 33 -8.70 9.56 11.44
C CYS A 33 -8.86 9.20 9.95
N PRO A 34 -9.09 7.92 9.60
CA PRO A 34 -9.27 7.55 8.21
C PRO A 34 -10.58 8.11 7.64
N GLU A 35 -10.61 8.34 6.33
CA GLU A 35 -11.80 8.85 5.66
C GLU A 35 -12.70 7.71 5.14
N VAL A 36 -14.01 7.94 5.09
CA VAL A 36 -14.93 7.02 4.41
C VAL A 36 -14.51 6.90 2.95
N GLY A 37 -14.34 5.67 2.49
CA GLY A 37 -13.86 5.35 1.15
C GLY A 37 -12.38 5.02 1.05
N GLU A 38 -11.60 5.31 2.09
CA GLU A 38 -10.17 5.05 2.11
C GLU A 38 -9.85 3.55 2.19
N MET A 39 -8.82 3.11 1.45
CA MET A 39 -8.31 1.75 1.50
C MET A 39 -7.21 1.63 2.57
N MET A 40 -7.38 0.68 3.49
CA MET A 40 -6.45 0.47 4.59
C MET A 40 -6.00 -0.99 4.70
N LEU A 41 -4.90 -1.21 5.41
CA LEU A 41 -4.47 -2.52 5.87
C LEU A 41 -4.85 -2.68 7.34
N VAL A 42 -5.49 -3.77 7.69
CA VAL A 42 -5.78 -4.17 9.06
C VAL A 42 -4.57 -4.94 9.57
N VAL A 43 -3.93 -4.41 10.62
CA VAL A 43 -2.78 -5.07 11.25
C VAL A 43 -3.18 -6.48 11.67
N GLY A 44 -2.48 -7.47 11.12
CA GLY A 44 -2.65 -8.87 11.48
C GLY A 44 -1.52 -9.37 12.38
N GLU A 45 -1.62 -10.63 12.81
CA GLU A 45 -0.57 -11.30 13.59
C GLU A 45 0.68 -11.62 12.74
N GLU A 46 0.50 -11.75 11.43
CA GLU A 46 1.57 -12.07 10.50
C GLU A 46 2.64 -10.98 10.44
N LYS A 47 3.90 -11.42 10.48
CA LYS A 47 5.06 -10.51 10.39
C LYS A 47 5.14 -9.82 9.03
N ASN A 48 4.66 -10.47 7.98
CA ASN A 48 4.68 -9.94 6.64
C ASN A 48 3.44 -9.06 6.37
N ARG A 49 3.67 -7.76 6.17
CA ARG A 49 2.59 -6.79 5.88
C ARG A 49 1.78 -7.13 4.62
N ALA A 50 2.35 -7.86 3.67
CA ALA A 50 1.63 -8.26 2.45
C ALA A 50 0.49 -9.27 2.73
N GLU A 51 0.53 -9.95 3.87
CA GLU A 51 -0.50 -10.92 4.29
C GLU A 51 -1.61 -10.27 5.11
N TRP A 52 -1.46 -8.99 5.46
CA TRP A 52 -2.47 -8.25 6.20
C TRP A 52 -3.73 -8.05 5.36
N LYS A 53 -4.89 -8.15 6.01
CA LYS A 53 -6.17 -7.95 5.33
C LYS A 53 -6.28 -6.50 4.86
N ARG A 54 -6.69 -6.32 3.61
CA ARG A 54 -7.00 -5.00 3.04
C ARG A 54 -8.51 -4.76 3.10
N GLY A 55 -8.91 -3.57 3.56
CA GLY A 55 -10.31 -3.18 3.67
C GLY A 55 -10.55 -1.76 3.15
N LYS A 56 -11.82 -1.46 2.85
CA LYS A 56 -12.30 -0.10 2.55
C LYS A 56 -13.10 0.41 3.74
N VAL A 57 -12.84 1.64 4.19
CA VAL A 57 -13.67 2.27 5.22
C VAL A 57 -15.05 2.56 4.64
N VAL A 58 -16.08 1.99 5.25
CA VAL A 58 -17.49 2.21 4.83
C VAL A 58 -18.21 3.22 5.72
N GLU A 59 -17.82 3.31 6.98
CA GLU A 59 -18.44 4.17 7.99
C GLU A 59 -17.44 4.41 9.13
N LEU A 60 -17.57 5.55 9.82
CA LEU A 60 -16.85 5.89 11.04
C LEU A 60 -17.83 5.92 12.21
N ILE A 61 -17.57 5.10 13.23
CA ILE A 61 -18.38 5.05 14.45
C ILE A 61 -17.69 5.92 15.50
N LYS A 62 -18.42 6.89 16.07
CA LYS A 62 -17.91 7.74 17.15
C LYS A 62 -17.99 7.03 18.50
N GLY A 63 -16.90 7.08 19.27
CA GLY A 63 -16.87 6.51 20.62
C GLY A 63 -17.66 7.35 21.63
N LYS A 64 -17.99 6.75 22.78
CA LYS A 64 -18.64 7.46 23.91
C LYS A 64 -17.72 8.49 24.57
N ASP A 65 -16.42 8.36 24.36
CA ASP A 65 -15.36 9.26 24.76
C ASP A 65 -15.27 10.55 23.92
N ASN A 66 -16.19 10.74 22.95
CA ASN A 66 -16.19 11.87 22.02
C ASN A 66 -14.89 12.01 21.21
N VAL A 67 -14.12 10.91 21.11
CA VAL A 67 -12.97 10.76 20.23
C VAL A 67 -13.38 9.92 19.01
#